data_AF-A0A836SVU6-F1
#
_entry.id   AF-A0A836SVU6-F1
#
_cell.length_a   1.000
_cell.length_b   1.000
_cell.length_c   1.000
_cell.angle_alpha   90.00
_cell.angle_beta   90.00
_cell.angle_gamma   90.00
#
_symmetry.space_group_name_H-M   'P 1'
#
loop_
_entity.id
_entity.type
_entity.pdbx_description
1 polymer ?
#
loop_
_entity_poly.entity_id
_entity_poly.type
_entity_poly.pdbx_seq_one_letter_code
_entity_poly.pdbx_strand_id
1 'polypeptide(L)'
;IMLPKYRLPTEAEWEFAALGLIGNMLAEERIFDQRIYPWNGHYIRMDDKSGYGSADIGKIRANIVRGRGDYMGTAGALNDAYDITSPVDAMWPNDYGLYAMAGNVNEWVMDVYRSLTTQDANEFRPFRGNVYKTQVRDEEGAIAEKDTLGHIQWRNVTDEEAFNRYNYNTADNINYLDGNYESSIEYRNEAANRDNTNSDRMYDIGKKGTEGTWQKKYRGRLNAQTMIDNRARVYKGGGWHDRAYWMSPGARRFLDQEQSRDDLGFRCAMFRVGSQQQGY
;
A
#
# COMPACT_ATOMS: atom_id res chain seq x y z
N ILE A 1 6.19 28.98 -2.89
CA ILE A 1 5.16 27.92 -2.98
C ILE A 1 5.56 26.83 -2.00
N MET A 2 4.76 26.57 -0.96
CA MET A 2 4.98 25.44 -0.05
C MET A 2 4.28 24.22 -0.64
N LEU A 3 5.06 23.21 -1.03
CA LEU A 3 4.51 21.95 -1.51
C LEU A 3 4.33 20.98 -0.34
N PRO A 4 3.25 20.17 -0.34
CA PRO A 4 3.08 19.07 0.61
C PRO A 4 4.27 18.12 0.58
N LYS A 5 4.52 17.39 1.67
CA LYS A 5 5.55 16.35 1.69
C LYS A 5 5.13 15.15 0.84
N TYR A 6 6.10 14.54 0.16
CA TYR A 6 5.92 13.23 -0.46
C TYR A 6 5.79 12.15 0.62
N ARG A 7 4.95 11.16 0.33
CA ARG A 7 4.77 9.94 1.12
C ARG A 7 4.44 8.78 0.19
N LEU A 8 4.46 7.55 0.70
CA LEU A 8 3.83 6.44 -0.03
C LEU A 8 2.31 6.69 -0.17
N PRO A 9 1.68 6.26 -1.27
CA PRO A 9 0.22 6.24 -1.36
C PRO A 9 -0.36 5.25 -0.33
N THR A 10 -1.58 5.49 0.11
CA THR A 10 -2.35 4.42 0.77
C THR A 10 -2.78 3.38 -0.28
N GLU A 11 -3.15 2.19 0.17
CA GLU A 11 -3.71 1.14 -0.69
C GLU A 11 -4.90 1.66 -1.50
N ALA A 12 -5.82 2.36 -0.85
CA ALA A 12 -6.99 2.94 -1.50
C ALA A 12 -6.64 4.02 -2.54
N GLU A 13 -5.65 4.88 -2.25
CA GLU A 13 -5.17 5.89 -3.20
C GLU A 13 -4.49 5.25 -4.41
N TRP A 14 -3.70 4.20 -4.17
CA TRP A 14 -3.01 3.47 -5.22
C TRP A 14 -4.00 2.77 -6.17
N GLU A 15 -5.02 2.10 -5.61
CA GLU A 15 -6.07 1.43 -6.41
C GLU A 15 -6.90 2.42 -7.24
N PHE A 16 -7.32 3.52 -6.61
CA PHE A 16 -8.04 4.59 -7.28
C PHE A 16 -7.23 5.15 -8.46
N ALA A 17 -5.95 5.42 -8.21
CA ALA A 17 -5.03 5.91 -9.21
C ALA A 17 -4.79 4.89 -10.34
N ALA A 18 -4.70 3.59 -10.02
CA ALA A 18 -4.46 2.52 -10.98
C ALA A 18 -5.65 2.30 -11.93
N LEU A 19 -6.87 2.21 -11.39
CA LEU A 19 -8.07 1.98 -12.19
C LEU A 19 -8.34 3.14 -13.17
N GLY A 20 -8.15 4.38 -12.71
CA GLY A 20 -8.22 5.57 -13.58
C GLY A 20 -9.52 5.65 -14.37
N LEU A 21 -10.69 5.49 -13.73
CA LEU A 21 -11.99 5.34 -14.41
C LEU A 21 -12.51 6.61 -15.11
N ILE A 22 -11.75 7.71 -15.10
CA ILE A 22 -12.18 9.00 -15.67
C ILE A 22 -12.51 8.92 -17.17
N GLY A 23 -11.78 8.11 -17.95
CA GLY A 23 -12.07 7.91 -19.37
C GLY A 23 -13.28 7.02 -19.65
N ASN A 24 -13.82 6.34 -18.64
CA ASN A 24 -15.06 5.55 -18.75
C ASN A 24 -16.31 6.36 -18.35
N MET A 25 -16.14 7.64 -18.03
CA MET A 25 -17.24 8.55 -17.69
C MET A 25 -17.97 8.98 -18.97
N LEU A 26 -19.19 8.45 -19.19
CA LEU A 26 -20.01 8.78 -20.38
C LEU A 26 -20.91 10.02 -20.17
N ALA A 27 -21.17 10.36 -18.91
CA ALA A 27 -21.83 11.59 -18.47
C ALA A 27 -21.31 11.90 -17.06
N GLU A 28 -21.55 13.12 -16.55
CA GLU A 28 -21.12 13.50 -15.19
C GLU A 28 -21.46 12.42 -14.16
N GLU A 29 -20.44 11.95 -13.44
CA GLU A 29 -20.47 10.88 -12.44
C GLU A 29 -20.99 9.50 -12.88
N ARG A 30 -21.24 9.28 -14.17
CA ARG A 30 -21.83 8.03 -14.67
C ARG A 30 -20.81 7.13 -15.37
N ILE A 31 -20.39 6.10 -14.64
CA ILE A 31 -19.51 5.02 -15.11
C ILE A 31 -20.33 3.75 -15.28
N PHE A 32 -20.37 3.19 -16.49
CA PHE A 32 -21.10 1.96 -16.79
C PHE A 32 -20.22 0.72 -16.71
N ASP A 33 -18.96 0.86 -17.10
CA ASP A 33 -18.01 -0.25 -17.18
C ASP A 33 -16.85 -0.01 -16.20
N GLN A 34 -16.76 -0.91 -15.21
CA GLN A 34 -15.59 -0.99 -14.34
C GLN A 34 -14.45 -1.72 -15.04
N ARG A 35 -13.23 -1.52 -14.53
CA ARG A 35 -12.03 -2.17 -15.08
C ARG A 35 -11.50 -3.23 -14.13
N ILE A 36 -11.01 -4.32 -14.70
CA ILE A 36 -10.27 -5.36 -13.95
C ILE A 36 -8.78 -4.99 -13.84
N TYR A 37 -8.25 -4.34 -14.89
CA TYR A 37 -6.87 -3.88 -15.00
C TYR A 37 -6.82 -2.34 -15.12
N PRO A 38 -5.65 -1.68 -15.12
CA PRO A 38 -5.53 -0.23 -15.38
C PRO A 38 -6.00 0.26 -16.75
N TRP A 39 -6.73 -0.54 -17.52
CA TRP A 39 -7.21 -0.28 -18.87
C TRP A 39 -8.56 -0.95 -19.15
N ASN A 40 -9.17 -0.57 -20.27
CA ASN A 40 -10.40 -1.19 -20.77
C ASN A 40 -10.14 -2.57 -21.36
N GLY A 41 -11.06 -3.50 -21.11
CA GLY A 41 -10.97 -4.89 -21.56
C GLY A 41 -10.89 -5.87 -20.39
N HIS A 42 -11.16 -7.14 -20.68
CA HIS A 42 -11.17 -8.23 -19.68
C HIS A 42 -9.86 -9.01 -19.62
N TYR A 43 -8.97 -8.79 -20.59
CA TYR A 43 -7.75 -9.55 -20.77
C TYR A 43 -6.53 -8.65 -20.65
N ILE A 44 -5.38 -9.26 -20.33
CA ILE A 44 -4.08 -8.59 -20.38
C ILE A 44 -3.66 -8.21 -21.81
N ARG A 45 -4.26 -8.90 -22.80
CA ARG A 45 -4.12 -8.62 -24.22
C ARG A 45 -5.23 -7.68 -24.65
N MET A 46 -4.90 -6.76 -25.54
CA MET A 46 -5.91 -5.95 -26.19
C MET A 46 -6.83 -6.83 -27.05
N ASP A 47 -8.13 -6.64 -26.85
CA ASP A 47 -9.17 -7.18 -27.72
C ASP A 47 -9.75 -6.07 -28.61
N ASP A 48 -10.60 -6.46 -29.55
CA ASP A 48 -11.31 -5.57 -30.48
C ASP A 48 -12.37 -4.69 -29.79
N LYS A 49 -12.76 -5.04 -28.56
CA LYS A 49 -13.79 -4.35 -27.77
C LYS A 49 -13.21 -3.34 -26.78
N SER A 50 -11.90 -3.33 -26.60
CA SER A 50 -11.20 -2.46 -25.65
C SER A 50 -11.14 -0.99 -26.11
N GLY A 51 -11.60 -0.69 -27.33
CA GLY A 51 -11.60 0.66 -27.91
C GLY A 51 -10.25 1.09 -28.50
N TYR A 52 -9.29 0.16 -28.63
CA TYR A 52 -7.97 0.41 -29.20
C TYR A 52 -7.95 0.12 -30.71
N GLY A 53 -6.99 0.71 -31.42
CA GLY A 53 -6.81 0.52 -32.85
C GLY A 53 -6.50 -0.95 -33.20
N SER A 54 -6.94 -1.39 -34.38
CA SER A 54 -6.78 -2.79 -34.82
C SER A 54 -5.32 -3.26 -34.92
N ALA A 55 -4.36 -2.33 -35.03
CA ALA A 55 -2.93 -2.62 -35.08
C ALA A 55 -2.34 -3.11 -33.75
N ASP A 56 -3.05 -2.90 -32.63
CA ASP A 56 -2.57 -3.27 -31.29
C ASP A 56 -3.26 -4.50 -30.70
N ILE A 57 -4.23 -5.08 -31.43
CA ILE A 57 -4.94 -6.29 -31.01
C ILE A 57 -3.92 -7.42 -30.74
N GLY A 58 -4.05 -8.07 -29.58
CA GLY A 58 -3.17 -9.15 -29.15
C GLY A 58 -1.87 -8.71 -28.45
N LYS A 59 -1.53 -7.42 -28.46
CA LYS A 59 -0.44 -6.86 -27.64
C LYS A 59 -0.82 -6.83 -26.17
N ILE A 60 0.17 -6.98 -25.30
CA ILE A 60 0.06 -6.98 -23.85
C ILE A 60 0.44 -5.59 -23.33
N ARG A 61 -0.29 -5.11 -22.32
CA ARG A 61 -0.16 -3.74 -21.78
C ARG A 61 0.71 -3.62 -20.52
N ALA A 62 1.22 -4.73 -20.04
CA ALA A 62 2.00 -4.82 -18.83
C ALA A 62 3.22 -5.71 -19.10
N ASN A 63 4.31 -5.40 -18.42
CA ASN A 63 5.48 -6.26 -18.37
C ASN A 63 5.23 -7.36 -17.34
N ILE A 64 4.95 -8.59 -17.81
CA ILE A 64 4.57 -9.75 -16.98
C ILE A 64 4.95 -11.09 -17.59
N VAL A 65 4.96 -12.13 -16.78
CA VAL A 65 5.18 -13.49 -17.29
C VAL A 65 3.91 -14.06 -17.94
N ARG A 66 4.00 -14.32 -19.25
CA ARG A 66 2.90 -14.82 -20.09
C ARG A 66 2.62 -16.30 -19.90
N GLY A 67 3.68 -17.10 -19.91
CA GLY A 67 3.63 -18.57 -19.82
C GLY A 67 4.79 -19.11 -18.98
N ARG A 68 4.89 -20.42 -18.78
CA ARG A 68 6.12 -20.98 -18.15
C ARG A 68 7.26 -20.79 -19.13
N GLY A 69 8.29 -20.01 -18.76
CA GLY A 69 9.43 -19.72 -19.62
C GLY A 69 9.19 -18.69 -20.74
N ASP A 70 8.00 -18.09 -20.81
CA ASP A 70 7.67 -17.03 -21.78
C ASP A 70 7.51 -15.71 -21.04
N TYR A 71 8.58 -14.91 -21.04
CA TYR A 71 8.67 -13.59 -20.38
C TYR A 71 8.49 -12.42 -21.35
N MET A 72 8.80 -12.60 -22.64
CA MET A 72 8.74 -11.49 -23.62
C MET A 72 8.09 -11.84 -24.96
N GLY A 73 7.58 -13.06 -25.12
CA GLY A 73 7.12 -13.62 -26.39
C GLY A 73 8.17 -14.47 -27.10
N THR A 74 7.94 -14.70 -28.40
CA THR A 74 8.79 -15.54 -29.26
C THR A 74 9.78 -14.70 -30.04
N ALA A 75 10.95 -15.26 -30.35
CA ALA A 75 11.95 -14.61 -31.20
C ALA A 75 11.33 -14.04 -32.50
N GLY A 76 11.64 -12.79 -32.82
CA GLY A 76 11.08 -12.07 -33.98
C GLY A 76 9.76 -11.35 -33.73
N ALA A 77 9.05 -11.64 -32.64
CA ALA A 77 7.78 -11.00 -32.27
C ALA A 77 7.66 -10.86 -30.74
N LEU A 78 8.53 -10.02 -30.17
CA LEU A 78 8.48 -9.67 -28.75
C LEU A 78 7.24 -8.81 -28.50
N ASN A 79 6.44 -9.16 -27.49
CA ASN A 79 5.12 -8.56 -27.31
C ASN A 79 5.16 -7.34 -26.39
N ASP A 80 5.75 -7.50 -25.21
CA ASP A 80 6.07 -6.45 -24.23
C ASP A 80 7.54 -6.03 -24.28
N ALA A 81 8.42 -6.83 -24.91
CA ALA A 81 9.82 -6.53 -25.22
C ALA A 81 10.81 -6.46 -24.04
N TYR A 82 10.41 -6.94 -22.86
CA TYR A 82 11.27 -6.96 -21.68
C TYR A 82 11.14 -8.33 -20.95
N ASP A 83 12.26 -8.96 -20.61
CA ASP A 83 12.32 -10.21 -19.82
C ASP A 83 12.32 -9.97 -18.31
N ILE A 84 12.83 -8.81 -17.91
CA ILE A 84 12.88 -8.34 -16.53
C ILE A 84 12.24 -6.94 -16.47
N THR A 85 12.67 -6.08 -15.55
CA THR A 85 12.19 -4.71 -15.46
C THR A 85 12.39 -3.92 -16.75
N SER A 86 11.36 -3.17 -17.14
CA SER A 86 11.32 -2.22 -18.23
C SER A 86 11.49 -0.78 -17.72
N PRO A 87 11.86 0.19 -18.58
CA PRO A 87 11.78 1.62 -18.24
C PRO A 87 10.40 2.00 -17.70
N VAL A 88 10.36 2.97 -16.79
CA VAL A 88 9.13 3.36 -16.05
C VAL A 88 8.03 3.93 -16.95
N ASP A 89 8.38 4.39 -18.13
CA ASP A 89 7.52 5.01 -19.15
C ASP A 89 7.32 4.12 -20.39
N ALA A 90 7.83 2.88 -20.38
CA ALA A 90 7.78 1.99 -21.55
C ALA A 90 6.39 1.42 -21.85
N MET A 91 5.60 1.14 -20.80
CA MET A 91 4.25 0.59 -20.93
C MET A 91 3.22 1.70 -21.16
N TRP A 92 1.97 1.35 -21.40
CA TRP A 92 0.96 2.36 -21.72
C TRP A 92 0.44 3.04 -20.46
N PRO A 93 0.23 4.37 -20.47
CA PRO A 93 -0.38 5.04 -19.35
C PRO A 93 -1.86 4.64 -19.23
N ASN A 94 -2.39 4.74 -18.01
CA ASN A 94 -3.83 4.79 -17.79
C ASN A 94 -4.38 6.20 -18.03
N ASP A 95 -5.68 6.41 -17.82
CA ASP A 95 -6.36 7.68 -18.11
C ASP A 95 -5.87 8.87 -17.27
N TYR A 96 -5.17 8.62 -16.15
CA TYR A 96 -4.50 9.65 -15.35
C TYR A 96 -3.08 9.94 -15.83
N GLY A 97 -2.63 9.30 -16.91
CA GLY A 97 -1.25 9.41 -17.38
C GLY A 97 -0.26 8.60 -16.54
N LEU A 98 -0.73 7.66 -15.71
CA LEU A 98 0.15 6.86 -14.86
C LEU A 98 0.61 5.61 -15.59
N TYR A 99 1.93 5.44 -15.64
CA TYR A 99 2.61 4.32 -16.27
C TYR A 99 2.88 3.21 -15.27
N ALA A 100 3.04 1.99 -15.80
CA ALA A 100 3.43 0.79 -15.06
C ALA A 100 2.57 0.52 -13.79
N MET A 101 1.28 0.86 -13.82
CA MET A 101 0.36 0.56 -12.73
C MET A 101 0.03 -0.95 -12.62
N ALA A 102 0.30 -1.71 -13.69
CA ALA A 102 0.23 -3.16 -13.70
C ALA A 102 1.52 -3.69 -14.33
N GLY A 103 2.24 -4.53 -13.59
CA GLY A 103 3.45 -5.21 -14.05
C GLY A 103 4.70 -4.39 -13.80
N ASN A 104 5.80 -4.82 -14.40
CA ASN A 104 7.14 -4.30 -14.19
C ASN A 104 7.65 -4.58 -12.76
N VAL A 105 7.20 -3.80 -11.78
CA VAL A 105 7.53 -4.00 -10.37
C VAL A 105 6.27 -3.86 -9.52
N ASN A 106 6.19 -4.69 -8.49
CA ASN A 106 5.33 -4.44 -7.36
C ASN A 106 5.68 -3.11 -6.70
N GLU A 107 4.70 -2.45 -6.11
CA GLU A 107 4.89 -1.17 -5.44
C GLU A 107 4.43 -1.22 -3.99
N TRP A 108 5.29 -0.77 -3.09
CA TRP A 108 4.92 -0.56 -1.69
C TRP A 108 3.84 0.51 -1.54
N VAL A 109 2.87 0.22 -0.67
CA VAL A 109 1.92 1.21 -0.16
C VAL A 109 2.12 1.38 1.35
N MET A 110 1.50 2.41 1.91
CA MET A 110 1.67 2.75 3.33
C MET A 110 1.05 1.70 4.27
N ASP A 111 0.01 1.00 3.81
CA ASP A 111 -0.85 0.15 4.62
C ASP A 111 -0.15 -1.06 5.22
N VAL A 112 -0.52 -1.38 6.45
CA VAL A 112 -0.20 -2.64 7.12
C VAL A 112 -1.14 -3.71 6.58
N TYR A 113 -0.58 -4.86 6.24
CA TYR A 113 -1.39 -5.97 5.76
C TYR A 113 -2.13 -6.66 6.90
N ARG A 114 -3.44 -6.89 6.68
CA ARG A 114 -4.25 -7.89 7.37
C ARG A 114 -5.17 -8.57 6.38
N SER A 115 -5.44 -9.84 6.62
CA SER A 115 -6.28 -10.64 5.73
C SER A 115 -7.72 -10.11 5.65
N LEU A 116 -8.23 -9.56 6.76
CA LEU A 116 -9.61 -9.08 6.87
C LEU A 116 -9.77 -7.56 6.65
N THR A 117 -8.70 -6.84 6.29
CA THR A 117 -8.79 -5.38 6.09
C THR A 117 -9.90 -4.99 5.11
N THR A 118 -10.11 -5.75 4.04
CA THR A 118 -11.16 -5.45 3.06
C THR A 118 -12.59 -5.64 3.57
N GLN A 119 -12.78 -6.38 4.67
CA GLN A 119 -14.10 -6.51 5.32
C GLN A 119 -14.29 -5.49 6.45
N ASP A 120 -13.22 -5.12 7.14
CA ASP A 120 -13.27 -4.20 8.29
C ASP A 120 -13.15 -2.72 7.88
N ALA A 121 -12.57 -2.44 6.72
CA ALA A 121 -12.27 -1.09 6.26
C ALA A 121 -13.53 -0.35 5.83
N ASN A 122 -13.67 0.89 6.31
CA ASN A 122 -14.77 1.79 5.95
C ASN A 122 -14.51 2.53 4.63
N GLU A 123 -15.57 3.13 4.08
CA GLU A 123 -15.66 3.64 2.71
C GLU A 123 -14.64 4.74 2.35
N PHE A 124 -14.48 5.77 3.18
CA PHE A 124 -13.67 6.93 2.80
C PHE A 124 -12.18 6.72 3.03
N ARG A 125 -11.44 6.45 1.94
CA ARG A 125 -9.96 6.32 1.91
C ARG A 125 -9.43 5.51 3.10
N PRO A 126 -9.87 4.25 3.26
CA PRO A 126 -9.43 3.44 4.39
C PRO A 126 -7.91 3.32 4.41
N PHE A 127 -7.36 3.36 5.62
CA PHE A 127 -5.93 3.23 5.86
C PHE A 127 -5.70 2.45 7.15
N ARG A 128 -4.89 1.39 7.08
CA ARG A 128 -4.44 0.63 8.27
C ARG A 128 -2.96 0.89 8.51
N GLY A 129 -2.63 1.40 9.70
CA GLY A 129 -1.26 1.81 10.04
C GLY A 129 -1.18 3.13 10.80
N ASN A 130 -2.28 3.54 11.44
CA ASN A 130 -2.38 4.81 12.13
C ASN A 130 -1.51 4.81 13.40
N VAL A 131 -0.54 5.72 13.42
CA VAL A 131 0.21 6.11 14.62
C VAL A 131 0.01 7.60 14.82
N TYR A 132 -0.76 7.97 15.84
CA TYR A 132 -1.11 9.34 16.11
C TYR A 132 0.04 10.06 16.82
N LYS A 133 0.50 11.13 16.18
CA LYS A 133 1.61 11.96 16.68
C LYS A 133 1.16 13.39 16.91
N THR A 134 1.75 14.03 17.90
CA THR A 134 1.60 15.45 18.21
C THR A 134 2.97 16.13 18.16
N GLN A 135 2.97 17.45 17.96
CA GLN A 135 4.21 18.24 17.95
C GLN A 135 4.78 18.27 19.36
N VAL A 136 6.11 18.17 19.47
CA VAL A 136 6.79 18.42 20.74
C VAL A 136 6.62 19.89 21.08
N ARG A 137 6.25 20.19 22.33
CA ARG A 137 6.05 21.54 22.84
C ARG A 137 7.04 21.82 23.96
N ASP A 138 7.43 23.08 24.10
CA ASP A 138 8.22 23.57 25.23
C ASP A 138 7.36 23.72 26.51
N GLU A 139 7.99 24.12 27.61
CA GLU A 139 7.33 24.29 28.93
C GLU A 139 6.26 25.40 28.89
N GLU A 140 6.40 26.36 27.97
CA GLU A 140 5.48 27.45 27.70
C GLU A 140 4.34 27.07 26.72
N GLY A 141 4.37 25.85 26.15
CA GLY A 141 3.33 25.32 25.28
C GLY A 141 3.43 25.75 23.81
N ALA A 142 4.49 26.45 23.41
CA ALA A 142 4.83 26.72 22.02
C ALA A 142 5.52 25.49 21.37
N ILE A 143 5.64 25.51 20.04
CA ILE A 143 6.28 24.41 19.30
C ILE A 143 7.77 24.40 19.65
N ALA A 144 8.26 23.25 20.12
CA ALA A 144 9.66 23.09 20.48
C ALA A 144 10.59 23.41 19.31
N GLU A 145 11.85 23.74 19.64
CA GLU A 145 12.84 24.07 18.63
C GLU A 145 12.95 22.98 17.56
N LYS A 146 13.16 23.43 16.33
CA LYS A 146 13.35 22.52 15.19
C LYS A 146 14.60 21.69 15.41
N ASP A 147 14.60 20.48 14.84
CA ASP A 147 15.80 19.64 14.88
C ASP A 147 16.97 20.29 14.10
N THR A 148 18.15 19.65 14.16
CA THR A 148 19.36 20.08 13.45
C THR A 148 19.18 20.19 11.92
N LEU A 149 18.13 19.57 11.37
CA LEU A 149 17.77 19.59 9.95
C LEU A 149 16.63 20.58 9.64
N GLY A 150 16.19 21.37 10.63
CA GLY A 150 15.13 22.37 10.50
C GLY A 150 13.71 21.79 10.44
N HIS A 151 13.52 20.55 10.84
CA HIS A 151 12.21 19.89 10.89
C HIS A 151 11.54 20.05 12.25
N ILE A 152 10.20 20.09 12.23
CA ILE A 152 9.39 20.07 13.44
C ILE A 152 9.52 18.70 14.09
N GLN A 153 9.75 18.68 15.40
CA GLN A 153 9.82 17.45 16.20
C GLN A 153 8.42 16.93 16.53
N TRP A 154 8.23 15.62 16.40
CA TRP A 154 6.96 14.94 16.66
C TRP A 154 7.14 13.83 17.70
N ARG A 155 6.19 13.71 18.62
CA ARG A 155 6.10 12.60 19.57
C ARG A 155 4.76 11.89 19.45
N ASN A 156 4.69 10.66 19.97
CA ASN A 156 3.41 9.96 20.09
C ASN A 156 2.49 10.72 21.07
N VAL A 157 1.20 10.73 20.77
CA VAL A 157 0.16 11.24 21.68
C VAL A 157 0.12 10.35 22.93
N THR A 158 0.06 10.94 24.13
CA THR A 158 -0.08 10.14 25.35
C THR A 158 -1.53 9.68 25.56
N ASP A 159 -1.71 8.62 26.32
CA ASP A 159 -3.05 8.09 26.61
C ASP A 159 -3.89 9.11 27.40
N GLU A 160 -3.29 9.96 28.24
CA GLU A 160 -4.03 11.04 28.92
C GLU A 160 -4.51 12.12 27.94
N GLU A 161 -3.69 12.48 26.95
CA GLU A 161 -4.07 13.43 25.90
C GLU A 161 -5.18 12.89 24.98
N ALA A 162 -5.26 11.56 24.84
CA ALA A 162 -6.27 10.88 24.05
C ALA A 162 -7.56 10.57 24.82
N PHE A 163 -7.57 10.65 26.16
CA PHE A 163 -8.67 10.18 27.01
C PHE A 163 -10.07 10.70 26.63
N ASN A 164 -10.20 11.98 26.27
CA ASN A 164 -11.47 12.60 25.89
C ASN A 164 -11.74 12.61 24.38
N ARG A 165 -10.89 11.96 23.58
CA ARG A 165 -11.07 11.90 22.13
C ARG A 165 -12.04 10.79 21.77
N TYR A 166 -12.88 11.04 20.77
CA TYR A 166 -13.88 10.08 20.31
C TYR A 166 -13.31 9.04 19.32
N ASN A 167 -12.13 9.30 18.75
CA ASN A 167 -11.61 8.57 17.60
C ASN A 167 -10.50 7.55 17.94
N TYR A 168 -9.73 7.77 19.00
CA TYR A 168 -8.71 6.83 19.48
C TYR A 168 -8.35 7.08 20.94
N ASN A 169 -7.91 6.02 21.62
CA ASN A 169 -7.55 6.07 23.05
C ASN A 169 -6.03 5.96 23.30
N THR A 170 -5.27 5.45 22.33
CA THR A 170 -3.82 5.29 22.41
C THR A 170 -3.16 5.82 21.13
N ALA A 171 -1.87 6.14 21.16
CA ALA A 171 -1.16 6.64 19.98
C ALA A 171 -1.05 5.60 18.86
N ASP A 172 -0.67 4.36 19.20
CA ASP A 172 -0.41 3.29 18.24
C ASP A 172 -1.66 2.43 18.04
N ASN A 173 -2.31 2.62 16.89
CA ASN A 173 -3.52 1.90 16.47
C ASN A 173 -3.29 1.07 15.20
N ILE A 174 -2.06 0.59 14.98
CA ILE A 174 -1.77 -0.27 13.82
C ILE A 174 -2.62 -1.56 13.83
N ASN A 175 -2.83 -2.13 15.01
CA ASN A 175 -3.56 -3.38 15.26
C ASN A 175 -4.96 -3.16 15.86
N TYR A 176 -5.57 -2.00 15.64
CA TYR A 176 -6.91 -1.69 16.12
C TYR A 176 -7.94 -2.74 15.65
N LEU A 177 -8.73 -3.27 16.60
CA LEU A 177 -9.70 -4.36 16.43
C LEU A 177 -9.12 -5.70 15.93
N ASP A 178 -7.80 -5.82 15.93
CA ASP A 178 -7.09 -6.94 15.31
C ASP A 178 -5.76 -7.21 16.03
N GLY A 179 -5.83 -7.39 17.34
CA GLY A 179 -4.70 -7.70 18.21
C GLY A 179 -4.24 -6.59 19.15
N ASN A 180 -4.95 -5.47 19.22
CA ASN A 180 -4.81 -4.52 20.34
C ASN A 180 -5.28 -5.16 21.65
N TYR A 181 -4.87 -4.60 22.78
CA TYR A 181 -5.20 -5.14 24.11
C TYR A 181 -6.71 -5.41 24.27
N GLU A 182 -7.54 -4.48 23.83
CA GLU A 182 -9.01 -4.52 23.96
C GLU A 182 -9.67 -5.62 23.11
N SER A 183 -9.06 -6.03 21.98
CA SER A 183 -9.57 -7.11 21.13
C SER A 183 -8.87 -8.46 21.39
N SER A 184 -7.91 -8.49 22.33
CA SER A 184 -7.15 -9.69 22.64
C SER A 184 -7.81 -10.56 23.71
N ILE A 185 -7.41 -11.83 23.79
CA ILE A 185 -7.82 -12.74 24.89
C ILE A 185 -7.32 -12.27 26.27
N GLU A 186 -6.31 -11.39 26.30
CA GLU A 186 -5.70 -10.86 27.52
C GLU A 186 -6.39 -9.59 28.04
N TYR A 187 -7.51 -9.17 27.46
CA TYR A 187 -8.20 -7.92 27.83
C TYR A 187 -8.60 -7.79 29.31
N ARG A 188 -8.69 -8.92 30.04
CA ARG A 188 -8.96 -8.96 31.49
C ARG A 188 -7.71 -9.14 32.35
N ASN A 189 -6.56 -9.41 31.74
CA ASN A 189 -5.31 -9.60 32.45
C ASN A 189 -4.68 -8.23 32.72
N GLU A 190 -4.63 -7.84 33.99
CA GLU A 190 -4.01 -6.58 34.42
C GLU A 190 -2.49 -6.59 34.27
N ALA A 191 -1.86 -7.77 34.31
CA ALA A 191 -0.42 -7.93 34.12
C ALA A 191 -0.03 -8.01 32.63
N ALA A 192 -1.01 -8.11 31.72
CA ALA A 192 -0.71 -8.14 30.29
C ALA A 192 -0.22 -6.77 29.83
N ASN A 193 0.87 -6.79 29.07
CA ASN A 193 1.41 -5.59 28.46
C ASN A 193 0.34 -4.97 27.54
N ARG A 194 0.11 -3.65 27.62
CA ARG A 194 -0.83 -2.90 26.77
C ARG A 194 -0.17 -2.22 25.56
N ASP A 195 1.16 -2.28 25.45
CA ASP A 195 1.91 -1.73 24.32
C ASP A 195 1.51 -2.40 23.00
N ASN A 196 0.95 -1.61 22.08
CA ASN A 196 0.48 -2.08 20.78
C ASN A 196 1.58 -2.14 19.72
N THR A 197 2.76 -1.54 19.97
CA THR A 197 3.81 -1.44 18.96
C THR A 197 4.38 -2.80 18.57
N ASN A 198 4.38 -3.78 19.48
CA ASN A 198 4.88 -5.14 19.25
C ASN A 198 3.99 -6.22 19.89
N SER A 199 2.69 -6.11 19.67
CA SER A 199 1.70 -7.05 20.19
C SER A 199 1.71 -8.36 19.40
N ASP A 200 2.17 -9.45 20.04
CA ASP A 200 2.03 -10.83 19.54
C ASP A 200 0.67 -11.45 19.96
N ARG A 201 -0.31 -10.61 20.38
CA ARG A 201 -1.55 -11.08 21.01
C ARG A 201 -2.53 -11.75 20.04
N MET A 202 -2.38 -11.54 18.73
CA MET A 202 -3.25 -12.12 17.70
C MET A 202 -2.48 -13.04 16.75
N TYR A 203 -1.27 -12.64 16.36
CA TYR A 203 -0.44 -13.39 15.42
C TYR A 203 0.83 -13.90 16.12
N ASP A 204 0.99 -15.21 16.19
CA ASP A 204 2.23 -15.84 16.66
C ASP A 204 3.27 -15.88 15.52
N ILE A 205 4.16 -14.89 15.54
CA ILE A 205 5.31 -14.79 14.63
C ILE A 205 6.55 -15.56 15.12
N GLY A 206 6.43 -16.34 16.22
CA GLY A 206 7.50 -17.12 16.84
C GLY A 206 8.13 -16.44 18.07
N LYS A 207 9.00 -17.17 18.81
CA LYS A 207 9.59 -16.70 20.07
C LYS A 207 10.40 -15.40 19.92
N LYS A 208 10.07 -14.41 20.76
CA LYS A 208 10.94 -13.28 21.12
C LYS A 208 12.30 -13.83 21.51
N GLY A 209 13.38 -13.31 20.92
CA GLY A 209 14.73 -13.71 21.31
C GLY A 209 14.98 -13.33 22.76
N THR A 210 15.10 -14.33 23.63
CA THR A 210 15.67 -14.15 24.95
C THR A 210 17.20 -14.14 24.83
N GLU A 211 17.81 -13.17 25.50
CA GLU A 211 19.23 -13.01 25.83
C GLU A 211 20.15 -12.26 24.86
N GLY A 212 20.81 -11.23 25.42
CA GLY A 212 22.09 -10.68 24.96
C GLY A 212 22.02 -9.65 23.84
N THR A 213 21.94 -8.36 24.20
CA THR A 213 22.48 -7.19 23.45
C THR A 213 22.59 -7.29 21.93
N TRP A 214 21.53 -7.66 21.19
CA TRP A 214 21.31 -7.33 19.77
C TRP A 214 19.83 -7.54 19.44
N GLN A 215 19.00 -6.52 19.69
CA GLN A 215 17.55 -6.56 19.39
C GLN A 215 17.29 -6.32 17.88
N LYS A 216 17.52 -7.33 17.04
CA LYS A 216 16.91 -7.39 15.71
C LYS A 216 15.82 -8.45 15.69
N LYS A 217 14.58 -7.98 15.46
CA LYS A 217 13.38 -8.80 15.27
C LYS A 217 13.49 -9.54 13.93
N TYR A 218 14.21 -10.65 13.94
CA TYR A 218 14.31 -11.50 12.75
C TYR A 218 12.99 -12.24 12.53
N ARG A 219 12.41 -11.98 11.36
CA ARG A 219 11.28 -12.67 10.73
C ARG A 219 11.58 -14.16 10.51
N GLY A 220 10.59 -15.04 10.71
CA GLY A 220 10.63 -16.43 10.22
C GLY A 220 11.53 -17.41 11.00
N ARG A 221 11.45 -17.42 12.34
CA ARG A 221 12.15 -18.42 13.17
C ARG A 221 11.47 -19.80 13.12
N LEU A 222 12.21 -20.83 13.53
CA LEU A 222 11.69 -22.19 13.75
C LEU A 222 10.40 -22.13 14.59
N ASN A 223 9.29 -22.62 14.02
CA ASN A 223 7.93 -22.68 14.58
C ASN A 223 7.06 -21.40 14.51
N ALA A 224 7.41 -20.37 13.73
CA ALA A 224 6.48 -19.27 13.44
C ALA A 224 5.25 -19.78 12.67
N GLN A 225 4.04 -19.40 13.10
CA GLN A 225 2.78 -19.83 12.46
C GLN A 225 2.35 -18.90 11.32
N THR A 226 2.76 -17.63 11.39
CA THR A 226 2.38 -16.62 10.40
C THR A 226 3.48 -15.58 10.19
N MET A 227 3.39 -14.90 9.05
CA MET A 227 4.28 -13.80 8.65
C MET A 227 3.56 -12.44 8.69
N ILE A 228 2.35 -12.41 9.25
CA ILE A 228 1.49 -11.22 9.37
C ILE A 228 1.71 -10.61 10.75
N ASP A 229 2.17 -9.36 10.79
CA ASP A 229 2.38 -8.57 12.01
C ASP A 229 2.22 -7.06 11.73
N ASN A 230 2.58 -6.20 12.68
CA ASN A 230 2.55 -4.75 12.52
C ASN A 230 3.59 -4.19 11.53
N ARG A 231 4.53 -5.03 11.05
CA ARG A 231 5.61 -4.69 10.11
C ARG A 231 5.35 -5.23 8.70
N ALA A 232 4.41 -6.17 8.55
CA ALA A 232 3.91 -6.62 7.26
C ALA A 232 3.21 -5.46 6.55
N ARG A 233 3.80 -4.96 5.47
CA ARG A 233 3.26 -3.90 4.63
C ARG A 233 2.67 -4.47 3.36
N VAL A 234 1.67 -3.79 2.82
CA VAL A 234 1.03 -4.16 1.57
C VAL A 234 1.90 -3.71 0.39
N TYR A 235 1.97 -4.55 -0.64
CA TYR A 235 2.47 -4.17 -1.96
C TYR A 235 1.55 -4.68 -3.07
N LYS A 236 1.50 -3.95 -4.19
CA LYS A 236 0.48 -4.10 -5.25
C LYS A 236 1.05 -3.91 -6.66
N GLY A 237 0.25 -4.17 -7.69
CA GLY A 237 0.60 -3.93 -9.10
C GLY A 237 1.28 -5.09 -9.83
N GLY A 238 1.95 -5.98 -9.10
CA GLY A 238 2.62 -7.16 -9.65
C GLY A 238 3.91 -6.84 -10.41
N GLY A 239 4.83 -7.79 -10.42
CA GLY A 239 6.14 -7.66 -11.03
C GLY A 239 6.25 -8.33 -12.41
N TRP A 240 7.40 -8.15 -13.06
CA TRP A 240 7.75 -8.73 -14.35
C TRP A 240 7.66 -10.26 -14.39
N HIS A 241 7.80 -10.94 -13.24
CA HIS A 241 7.69 -12.40 -13.14
C HIS A 241 6.33 -12.90 -12.61
N ASP A 242 5.34 -12.01 -12.49
CA ASP A 242 4.01 -12.36 -11.98
C ASP A 242 3.00 -12.68 -13.09
N ARG A 243 2.03 -13.54 -12.75
CA ARG A 243 0.90 -13.86 -13.63
C ARG A 243 -0.14 -12.73 -13.61
N ALA A 244 -0.97 -12.72 -14.65
CA ALA A 244 -2.07 -11.77 -14.86
C ALA A 244 -2.94 -11.50 -13.62
N TYR A 245 -3.16 -12.49 -12.75
CA TYR A 245 -3.90 -12.30 -11.50
C TYR A 245 -3.42 -11.11 -10.66
N TRP A 246 -2.09 -10.91 -10.57
CA TRP A 246 -1.49 -9.84 -9.77
C TRP A 246 -1.54 -8.45 -10.43
N MET A 247 -1.97 -8.38 -11.69
CA MET A 247 -2.10 -7.12 -12.44
C MET A 247 -3.39 -6.37 -12.13
N SER A 248 -4.35 -7.05 -11.50
CA SER A 248 -5.57 -6.38 -11.08
C SER A 248 -5.26 -5.46 -9.91
N PRO A 249 -5.68 -4.18 -9.94
CA PRO A 249 -5.41 -3.27 -8.84
C PRO A 249 -5.91 -3.75 -7.48
N GLY A 250 -7.01 -4.52 -7.43
CA GLY A 250 -7.53 -5.09 -6.19
C GLY A 250 -6.65 -6.20 -5.59
N ALA A 251 -5.74 -6.79 -6.37
CA ALA A 251 -4.86 -7.84 -5.88
C ALA A 251 -3.81 -7.26 -4.92
N ARG A 252 -3.66 -7.88 -3.74
CA ARG A 252 -2.75 -7.43 -2.69
C ARG A 252 -1.91 -8.57 -2.17
N ARG A 253 -0.65 -8.26 -1.85
CA ARG A 253 0.28 -9.14 -1.13
C ARG A 253 0.93 -8.37 -0.02
N PHE A 254 1.75 -9.06 0.76
CA PHE A 254 2.49 -8.46 1.84
C PHE A 254 3.90 -8.98 1.95
N LEU A 255 4.76 -8.10 2.41
CA LEU A 255 6.14 -8.39 2.75
C LEU A 255 6.49 -7.58 4.01
N ASP A 256 7.48 -8.04 4.75
CA ASP A 256 8.01 -7.25 5.86
C ASP A 256 8.67 -5.98 5.32
N GLN A 257 8.38 -4.85 5.97
CA GLN A 257 8.84 -3.52 5.56
C GLN A 257 10.37 -3.36 5.44
N GLU A 258 11.18 -4.24 6.04
CA GLU A 258 12.65 -4.21 5.93
C GLU A 258 13.19 -5.07 4.79
N GLN A 259 12.33 -5.78 4.06
CA GLN A 259 12.76 -6.61 2.94
C GLN A 259 12.72 -5.86 1.60
N SER A 260 13.61 -6.30 0.72
CA SER A 260 13.72 -5.83 -0.65
C SER A 260 13.66 -7.02 -1.61
N ARG A 261 13.17 -6.76 -2.82
CA ARG A 261 13.18 -7.71 -3.95
C ARG A 261 13.55 -6.98 -5.22
N ASP A 262 13.98 -7.73 -6.23
CA ASP A 262 14.30 -7.26 -7.57
C ASP A 262 13.05 -6.87 -8.39
N ASP A 263 11.87 -7.25 -7.94
CA ASP A 263 10.59 -6.91 -8.54
C ASP A 263 9.75 -5.95 -7.66
N LEU A 264 10.37 -5.25 -6.70
CA LEU A 264 9.66 -4.43 -5.71
C LEU A 264 10.24 -3.01 -5.63
N GLY A 265 9.43 -2.04 -6.00
CA GLY A 265 9.71 -0.61 -5.94
C GLY A 265 8.65 0.17 -5.18
N PHE A 266 8.51 1.45 -5.50
CA PHE A 266 7.49 2.33 -4.91
C PHE A 266 7.28 3.56 -5.79
N ARG A 267 6.15 4.24 -5.55
CA ARG A 267 5.90 5.60 -6.02
C ARG A 267 5.50 6.50 -4.87
N CYS A 268 5.53 7.81 -5.10
CA CYS A 268 5.14 8.78 -4.10
C CYS A 268 3.79 9.43 -4.44
N ALA A 269 3.05 9.78 -3.40
CA ALA A 269 1.84 10.57 -3.43
C ALA A 269 2.02 11.83 -2.56
N MET A 270 1.18 12.83 -2.82
CA MET A 270 1.13 14.09 -2.09
C MET A 270 -0.32 14.44 -1.80
N PHE A 271 -0.56 15.15 -0.71
CA PHE A 271 -1.89 15.71 -0.44
C PHE A 271 -2.16 16.88 -1.37
N ARG A 272 -3.25 16.84 -2.14
CA ARG A 272 -3.70 18.02 -2.88
C ARG A 272 -4.16 19.10 -1.89
N VAL A 273 -3.69 20.34 -2.09
CA VAL A 273 -4.14 21.52 -1.35
C VAL A 273 -5.00 22.37 -2.27
N GLY A 274 -6.17 22.80 -1.79
CA GLY A 274 -7.13 23.60 -2.55
C GLY A 274 -8.44 22.87 -2.85
N SER A 275 -9.32 23.52 -3.59
CA SER A 275 -10.64 22.97 -3.91
C SER A 275 -10.56 21.76 -4.85
N GLN A 276 -11.52 20.85 -4.70
CA GLN A 276 -11.64 19.65 -5.54
C GLN A 276 -12.11 20.01 -6.97
N GLN A 277 -12.97 21.02 -7.09
CA GLN A 277 -13.36 21.64 -8.36
C GLN A 277 -12.98 23.12 -8.34
N GLN A 278 -12.61 23.68 -9.51
CA GLN A 278 -12.73 25.13 -9.71
C GLN A 278 -14.23 25.44 -9.71
N GLY A 279 -14.66 26.38 -8.89
CA GLY A 279 -16.08 26.69 -8.68
C GLY A 279 -16.81 26.94 -10.01
N TYR A 280 -18.04 26.47 -10.06
CA TYR A 280 -19.03 26.76 -11.11
C TYR A 280 -19.30 28.26 -11.23
#